data_AF-A0A6A5G6E2-F1
#
_entry.id   AF-A0A6A5G6E2-F1
#
_cell.length_a   1.000
_cell.length_b   1.000
_cell.length_c   1.000
_cell.angle_alpha   90.00
_cell.angle_beta   90.00
_cell.angle_gamma   90.00
#
_symmetry.space_group_name_H-M   'P 1'
#
loop_
_entity.id
_entity.type
_entity.pdbx_description
1 polymer ?
#
loop_
_entity_poly.entity_id
_entity_poly.type
_entity_poly.pdbx_seq_one_letter_code
_entity_poly.pdbx_strand_id
1 'polypeptide(L)'
;MEDMNNFDVKEEKKHKKYIIHPDTPIEFEKYKYYWNESHPELKGVMNVCEYRISWMIDLRELYETYAPDGSKIKSLYYRCHFAQSCMGLECRVDSRLFVPPIFLTVFITIFWVFKKMLWRDMKRVERIQREARLAEDQGTVRVEDGPPSYNAVFSLVPPSYESVMLGKMTYSASSSASSSVSTS
;
A
#
# COMPACT_ATOMS: atom_id res chain seq x y z
N MET A 1 39.19 -26.86 -2.16
CA MET A 1 39.92 -27.48 -1.02
C MET A 1 40.51 -26.30 -0.28
N GLU A 2 39.65 -25.66 0.52
CA GLU A 2 40.00 -24.43 1.23
C GLU A 2 40.77 -24.81 2.49
N ASP A 3 41.93 -24.19 2.65
CA ASP A 3 42.86 -24.40 3.73
C ASP A 3 42.16 -24.29 5.10
N MET A 4 42.25 -25.36 5.90
CA MET A 4 41.81 -25.40 7.30
C MET A 4 42.70 -24.55 8.24
N ASN A 5 43.26 -23.44 7.77
CA ASN A 5 44.28 -22.66 8.48
C ASN A 5 43.76 -21.82 9.67
N ASN A 6 42.46 -21.86 9.95
CA ASN A 6 41.85 -21.05 11.00
C ASN A 6 41.61 -21.79 12.33
N PHE A 7 41.79 -23.12 12.35
CA PHE A 7 41.49 -23.93 13.53
C PHE A 7 42.56 -25.00 13.80
N ASP A 8 43.01 -25.06 15.04
CA ASP A 8 43.77 -26.17 15.58
C ASP A 8 42.83 -27.25 16.14
N VAL A 9 42.87 -28.46 15.60
CA VAL A 9 42.02 -29.57 16.05
C VAL A 9 42.76 -30.43 17.06
N LYS A 10 42.24 -30.53 18.29
CA LYS A 10 42.72 -31.47 19.31
C LYS A 10 41.72 -32.61 19.50
N GLU A 11 42.15 -33.83 19.22
CA GLU A 11 41.38 -35.05 19.48
C GLU A 11 41.65 -35.58 20.89
N GLU A 12 40.64 -35.56 21.75
CA GLU A 12 40.69 -36.11 23.10
C GLU A 12 39.76 -37.32 23.21
N LYS A 13 40.34 -38.53 23.14
CA LYS A 13 39.77 -39.88 23.39
C LYS A 13 38.47 -40.28 22.63
N LYS A 14 37.47 -39.39 22.47
CA LYS A 14 36.25 -39.47 21.64
C LYS A 14 35.66 -38.10 21.22
N HIS A 15 36.26 -36.96 21.56
CA HIS A 15 35.75 -35.62 21.24
C HIS A 15 36.80 -34.79 20.49
N LYS A 16 36.34 -33.97 19.53
CA LYS A 16 37.19 -33.06 18.74
C LYS A 16 37.01 -31.65 19.27
N LYS A 17 38.04 -31.08 19.89
CA LYS A 17 38.05 -29.67 20.28
C LYS A 17 38.65 -28.85 19.15
N TYR A 18 37.97 -27.77 18.77
CA TYR A 18 38.43 -26.82 17.77
C TYR A 18 38.95 -25.58 18.49
N ILE A 19 40.24 -25.29 18.35
CA ILE A 19 40.86 -24.09 18.93
C ILE A 19 41.00 -23.06 17.82
N ILE A 20 40.49 -21.85 18.05
CA ILE A 20 40.48 -20.78 17.06
C ILE A 20 41.76 -19.98 17.05
N HIS A 21 42.10 -19.42 15.89
CA HIS A 21 43.02 -18.29 15.79
C HIS A 21 42.21 -16.97 15.90
N PRO A 22 42.35 -16.20 16.99
CA PRO A 22 41.51 -15.02 17.24
C PRO A 22 41.78 -13.85 16.28
N ASP A 23 42.97 -13.82 15.68
CA ASP A 23 43.43 -12.71 14.82
C ASP A 23 42.96 -12.85 13.37
N THR A 24 42.54 -14.05 12.95
CA THR A 24 42.11 -14.33 11.58
C THR A 24 40.58 -14.46 11.53
N PRO A 25 39.88 -13.64 10.72
CA PRO A 25 38.45 -13.80 10.55
C PRO A 25 38.13 -15.09 9.79
N ILE A 26 36.96 -15.66 10.07
CA ILE A 26 36.39 -16.69 9.22
C ILE A 26 35.72 -15.98 8.04
N GLU A 27 36.15 -16.29 6.84
CA GLU A 27 35.48 -15.82 5.63
C GLU A 27 34.56 -16.93 5.14
N PHE A 28 33.26 -16.64 5.09
CA PHE A 28 32.28 -17.55 4.51
C PHE A 28 31.33 -16.75 3.61
N GLU A 29 31.28 -17.17 2.35
CA GLU A 29 30.60 -16.45 1.27
C GLU A 29 31.03 -14.98 1.15
N LYS A 30 30.18 -14.05 1.59
CA LYS A 30 30.39 -12.60 1.50
C LYS A 30 30.64 -11.93 2.85
N TYR A 31 30.68 -12.72 3.93
CA TYR A 31 30.78 -12.22 5.29
C TYR A 31 32.13 -12.62 5.90
N LYS A 32 32.67 -11.67 6.68
CA LYS A 32 33.78 -11.92 7.59
C LYS A 32 33.22 -12.01 9.00
N TYR A 33 33.49 -13.12 9.67
CA TYR A 33 33.09 -13.36 11.04
C TYR A 33 34.30 -13.27 11.95
N TYR A 34 34.11 -12.62 13.08
CA TYR A 34 35.13 -12.39 14.09
C TYR A 34 34.70 -13.04 15.39
N TRP A 35 35.67 -13.55 16.12
CA TRP A 35 35.47 -14.23 17.40
C TRP A 35 35.30 -13.27 18.58
N ASN A 36 35.61 -11.98 18.36
CA ASN A 36 35.59 -10.95 19.39
C ASN A 36 35.00 -9.64 18.82
N GLU A 37 34.13 -9.00 19.59
CA GLU A 37 33.56 -7.68 19.29
C GLU A 37 34.64 -6.59 19.20
N SER A 38 35.72 -6.72 19.97
CA SER A 38 36.81 -5.73 20.04
C SER A 38 37.75 -5.76 18.84
N HIS A 39 37.45 -6.55 17.81
CA HIS A 39 38.32 -6.67 16.64
C HIS A 39 38.51 -5.31 15.95
N PRO A 40 39.73 -4.93 15.52
CA PRO A 40 40.00 -3.61 14.91
C PRO A 40 39.09 -3.27 13.73
N GLU A 41 38.72 -4.27 12.92
CA GLU A 41 37.84 -4.09 11.76
C GLU A 41 36.37 -3.83 12.11
N LEU A 42 35.95 -4.16 13.34
CA LEU A 42 34.61 -3.88 13.86
C LEU A 42 34.54 -2.54 14.61
N LYS A 43 35.70 -2.00 15.01
CA LYS A 43 35.77 -0.77 15.80
C LYS A 43 35.24 0.44 15.02
N GLY A 44 34.24 1.11 15.57
CA GLY A 44 33.62 2.30 14.97
C GLY A 44 32.55 1.99 13.90
N VAL A 45 32.20 0.71 13.72
CA VAL A 45 31.11 0.30 12.84
C VAL A 45 29.81 0.22 13.65
N MET A 46 28.75 0.87 13.18
CA MET A 46 27.46 0.92 13.90
C MET A 46 26.58 -0.33 13.70
N ASN A 47 26.79 -1.08 12.62
CA ASN A 47 25.94 -2.23 12.23
C ASN A 47 26.68 -3.55 12.41
N VAL A 48 27.06 -3.84 13.65
CA VAL A 48 27.68 -5.11 14.04
C VAL A 48 26.59 -6.02 14.61
N CYS A 49 26.54 -7.24 14.11
CA CYS A 49 25.63 -8.29 14.53
C CYS A 49 26.34 -9.29 15.43
N GLU A 50 25.70 -9.67 16.54
CA GLU A 50 26.12 -10.77 17.40
C GLU A 50 25.25 -12.00 17.10
N TYR A 51 25.87 -13.09 16.63
CA TYR A 51 25.25 -14.40 16.57
C TYR A 51 25.65 -15.22 17.78
N ARG A 52 24.68 -15.62 18.61
CA ARG A 52 24.93 -16.45 19.79
C ARG A 52 24.89 -17.92 19.41
N ILE A 53 26.02 -18.59 19.56
CA ILE A 53 26.16 -20.01 19.30
C ILE A 53 25.35 -20.76 20.35
N SER A 54 24.37 -21.53 19.88
CA SER A 54 23.44 -22.28 20.71
C SER A 54 23.53 -23.76 20.40
N TRP A 55 23.76 -24.54 21.45
CA TRP A 55 23.93 -26.00 21.37
C TRP A 55 22.72 -26.76 20.79
N MET A 56 21.53 -26.13 20.76
CA MET A 56 20.30 -26.77 20.27
C MET A 56 20.10 -26.64 18.76
N ILE A 57 20.61 -25.56 18.16
CA ILE A 57 20.36 -25.21 16.75
C ILE A 57 21.62 -25.30 15.90
N ASP A 58 22.79 -25.13 16.50
CA ASP A 58 24.06 -25.12 15.79
C ASP A 58 24.73 -26.49 15.78
N LEU A 59 25.63 -26.66 14.81
CA LEU A 59 26.49 -27.82 14.69
C LEU A 59 27.38 -27.97 15.93
N ARG A 60 27.61 -29.22 16.31
CA ARG A 60 28.39 -29.56 17.50
C ARG A 60 29.83 -29.09 17.40
N GLU A 61 30.38 -29.04 16.19
CA GLU A 61 31.70 -28.51 15.88
C GLU A 61 31.83 -27.02 16.27
N LEU A 62 30.81 -26.21 15.93
CA LEU A 62 30.77 -24.79 16.28
C LEU A 62 30.59 -24.59 17.79
N TYR A 63 29.80 -25.46 18.43
CA TYR A 63 29.63 -25.44 19.88
C TYR A 63 30.86 -25.97 20.66
N GLU A 64 31.66 -26.86 20.08
CA GLU A 64 32.93 -27.38 20.64
C GLU A 64 34.14 -26.54 20.22
N THR A 65 33.91 -25.24 19.99
CA THR A 65 34.95 -24.26 19.62
C THR A 65 35.42 -23.46 20.84
N TYR A 66 36.74 -23.32 20.99
CA TYR A 66 37.40 -22.71 22.14
C TYR A 66 38.44 -21.68 21.69
N ALA A 67 38.59 -20.62 22.46
CA ALA A 67 39.71 -19.69 22.33
C ALA A 67 41.03 -20.35 22.79
N PRO A 68 42.19 -19.80 22.40
CA PRO A 68 43.50 -20.33 22.77
C PRO A 68 43.77 -20.32 24.28
N ASP A 69 43.07 -19.47 25.04
CA ASP A 69 43.07 -19.44 26.51
C ASP A 69 42.24 -20.57 27.15
N GLY A 70 41.58 -21.40 26.34
CA GLY A 70 40.69 -22.48 26.78
C GLY A 70 39.28 -21.99 27.12
N SER A 71 38.98 -20.70 26.99
CA SER A 71 37.64 -20.18 27.17
C SER A 71 36.73 -20.63 26.01
N LYS A 72 35.47 -20.89 26.33
CA LYS A 72 34.51 -21.34 25.33
C LYS A 72 33.97 -20.16 24.54
N ILE A 73 34.02 -20.25 23.22
CA ILE A 73 33.41 -19.24 22.34
C ILE A 73 31.88 -19.34 22.45
N LYS A 74 31.24 -18.20 22.69
CA LYS A 74 29.78 -18.10 22.85
C LYS A 74 29.12 -17.39 21.70
N SER A 75 29.85 -16.56 20.95
CA SER A 75 29.25 -15.70 19.95
C SER A 75 30.22 -15.38 18.83
N LEU A 76 29.64 -15.11 17.66
CA LEU A 76 30.31 -14.65 16.45
C LEU A 76 29.83 -13.24 16.14
N TYR A 77 30.74 -12.38 15.72
CA TYR A 77 30.45 -11.01 15.36
C TYR A 77 30.69 -10.81 13.87
N TYR A 78 29.78 -10.13 13.19
CA TYR A 78 29.91 -9.84 11.77
C TYR A 78 29.27 -8.51 11.43
N ARG A 79 29.68 -7.93 10.30
CA ARG A 79 29.22 -6.62 9.87
C ARG A 79 28.12 -6.74 8.82
N CYS A 80 27.03 -6.02 9.02
CA CYS A 80 25.98 -5.80 8.02
C CYS A 80 26.04 -4.40 7.40
N HIS A 81 25.41 -4.26 6.23
CA HIS A 81 25.23 -2.94 5.61
C HIS A 81 24.14 -2.13 6.34
N PHE A 82 24.18 -0.80 6.26
CA PHE A 82 23.26 0.13 6.96
C PHE A 82 21.76 -0.11 6.73
N ALA A 83 21.37 -0.73 5.63
CA ALA A 83 19.97 -1.03 5.30
C ALA A 83 19.58 -2.49 5.61
N GLN A 84 20.46 -3.23 6.27
CA GLN A 84 20.28 -4.65 6.56
C GLN A 84 20.18 -4.88 8.07
N SER A 85 19.31 -5.81 8.45
CA SER A 85 19.12 -6.32 9.80
C SER A 85 19.77 -7.69 9.94
N CYS A 86 20.16 -8.01 11.19
CA CYS A 86 20.76 -9.28 11.55
C CYS A 86 19.68 -10.38 11.61
N MET A 87 19.84 -11.45 10.83
CA MET A 87 18.96 -12.62 10.88
C MET A 87 19.81 -13.89 10.89
N GLY A 88 20.08 -14.42 12.08
CA GLY A 88 20.96 -15.57 12.27
C GLY A 88 22.41 -15.22 11.92
N LEU A 89 23.00 -15.96 10.99
CA LEU A 89 24.34 -15.71 10.45
C LEU A 89 24.31 -14.86 9.17
N GLU A 90 23.13 -14.38 8.73
CA GLU A 90 23.00 -13.59 7.51
C GLU A 90 22.54 -12.16 7.80
N CYS A 91 22.87 -11.25 6.89
CA CYS A 91 22.28 -9.93 6.80
C CYS A 91 21.10 -9.95 5.80
N ARG A 92 19.92 -9.52 6.24
CA ARG A 92 18.74 -9.36 5.38
C ARG A 92 18.31 -7.91 5.30
N VAL A 93 17.90 -7.45 4.13
CA VAL A 93 17.37 -6.08 3.99
C VAL A 93 16.13 -5.94 4.86
N ASP A 94 16.10 -4.91 5.71
CA ASP A 94 14.97 -4.69 6.60
C ASP A 94 13.74 -4.34 5.75
N SER A 95 12.74 -5.22 5.74
CA SER A 95 11.52 -5.04 4.95
C SER A 95 10.77 -3.76 5.33
N ARG A 96 11.02 -3.23 6.53
CA ARG A 96 10.46 -1.96 7.02
C ARG A 96 10.91 -0.76 6.20
N LEU A 97 12.08 -0.79 5.56
CA LEU A 97 12.54 0.28 4.67
C LEU A 97 11.68 0.43 3.41
N PHE A 98 11.03 -0.65 2.97
CA PHE A 98 10.14 -0.61 1.80
C PHE A 98 8.72 -0.13 2.14
N VAL A 99 8.35 -0.12 3.42
CA VAL A 99 7.00 0.26 3.84
C VAL A 99 6.70 1.73 3.51
N PRO A 100 7.48 2.73 3.95
CA PRO A 100 7.21 4.14 3.62
C PRO A 100 7.08 4.46 2.12
N PRO A 101 8.00 4.01 1.22
CA PRO A 101 7.87 4.32 -0.20
C PRO A 101 6.65 3.63 -0.83
N ILE A 102 6.31 2.40 -0.43
CA ILE A 102 5.09 1.73 -0.91
C ILE A 102 3.85 2.54 -0.50
N PHE A 103 3.75 2.92 0.77
CA PHE A 103 2.63 3.75 1.25
C PHE A 103 2.53 5.08 0.49
N LEU A 104 3.65 5.80 0.30
CA LEU A 104 3.66 7.05 -0.45
C LEU A 104 3.17 6.88 -1.89
N THR A 105 3.62 5.83 -2.59
CA THR A 105 3.16 5.58 -3.97
C THR A 105 1.66 5.29 -4.03
N VAL A 106 1.11 4.53 -3.08
CA VAL A 106 -0.33 4.27 -2.98
C VAL A 106 -1.09 5.56 -2.69
N PHE A 107 -0.63 6.39 -1.75
CA PHE A 107 -1.26 7.68 -1.46
C PHE A 107 -1.25 8.60 -2.69
N ILE A 108 -0.11 8.74 -3.37
CA ILE A 108 0.01 9.60 -4.57
C ILE A 108 -0.92 9.13 -5.69
N THR A 109 -1.01 7.81 -5.93
CA THR A 109 -1.90 7.28 -6.97
C THR A 109 -3.38 7.53 -6.64
N ILE A 110 -3.78 7.34 -5.38
CA ILE A 110 -5.13 7.65 -4.91
C ILE A 110 -5.45 9.15 -5.11
N PHE A 111 -4.57 10.04 -4.65
CA PHE A 111 -4.74 11.48 -4.83
C PHE A 111 -4.82 11.88 -6.32
N TRP A 112 -4.03 11.23 -7.17
CA TRP A 112 -4.06 11.46 -8.61
C TRP A 112 -5.38 11.02 -9.24
N VAL A 113 -5.92 9.86 -8.83
CA VAL A 113 -7.24 9.38 -9.26
C VAL A 113 -8.34 10.34 -8.80
N PHE A 114 -8.35 10.76 -7.53
CA PHE A 114 -9.32 11.74 -7.02
C PHE A 114 -9.26 13.05 -7.80
N LYS A 115 -8.06 13.60 -8.01
CA LYS A 115 -7.88 14.80 -8.82
C LYS A 115 -8.45 14.62 -10.24
N LYS A 116 -8.19 13.47 -10.87
CA LYS A 116 -8.70 13.16 -12.20
C LYS A 116 -10.23 13.03 -12.24
N MET A 117 -10.85 12.43 -11.21
CA MET A 117 -12.30 12.36 -11.09
C MET A 117 -12.93 13.75 -10.94
N LEU A 118 -12.42 14.57 -10.01
CA LEU A 118 -12.90 15.95 -9.80
C LEU A 118 -12.77 16.79 -11.07
N TRP A 119 -11.66 16.64 -11.81
CA TRP A 119 -11.47 17.36 -13.06
C TRP A 119 -12.45 16.93 -14.15
N ARG A 120 -12.81 15.63 -14.21
CA ARG A 120 -13.83 15.13 -15.14
C ARG A 120 -15.23 15.63 -14.78
N ASP A 121 -15.55 15.69 -13.50
CA ASP A 121 -16.86 16.14 -13.03
C ASP A 121 -17.03 17.64 -13.19
N MET A 122 -16.00 18.45 -12.91
CA MET A 122 -15.99 19.89 -13.20
C MET A 122 -16.26 20.15 -14.70
N LYS A 123 -15.60 19.42 -15.60
CA LYS A 123 -15.85 19.50 -17.05
C LYS A 123 -17.23 19.02 -17.48
N ARG A 124 -17.90 18.16 -16.71
CA ARG A 124 -19.30 17.75 -16.96
C ARG A 124 -20.26 18.85 -16.52
N VAL A 125 -20.05 19.42 -15.34
CA VAL A 125 -20.87 20.53 -14.83
C VAL A 125 -20.76 21.77 -15.73
N GLU A 126 -19.57 22.13 -16.18
CA GLU A 126 -19.37 23.25 -17.11
C GLU A 126 -20.13 23.05 -18.44
N ARG A 127 -20.21 21.82 -18.95
CA ARG A 127 -20.99 21.53 -20.17
C ARG A 127 -22.49 21.70 -19.94
N ILE A 128 -23.02 21.14 -18.86
CA ILE A 128 -24.44 21.26 -18.50
C ILE A 128 -24.82 22.74 -18.28
N GLN A 129 -23.97 23.53 -17.61
CA GLN A 129 -24.22 24.95 -17.42
C GLN A 129 -24.21 25.76 -18.73
N ARG A 130 -23.32 25.44 -19.67
CA ARG A 130 -23.32 26.09 -20.99
C ARG A 130 -24.58 25.77 -21.79
N GLU A 131 -24.98 24.50 -21.81
CA GLU A 131 -26.19 24.05 -22.50
C GLU A 131 -27.45 24.71 -21.89
N ALA A 132 -27.53 24.80 -20.56
CA ALA A 132 -28.62 25.49 -19.87
C ALA A 132 -28.68 26.99 -20.22
N ARG A 133 -27.54 27.69 -20.26
CA ARG A 133 -27.49 29.13 -20.65
C ARG A 133 -27.92 29.34 -22.10
N LEU A 134 -27.53 28.47 -23.01
CA LEU A 134 -27.93 28.56 -24.43
C LEU A 134 -29.43 28.26 -24.62
N ALA A 135 -30.00 27.35 -23.83
CA ALA A 135 -31.43 27.07 -23.84
C ALA A 135 -32.27 28.24 -23.29
N GLU A 136 -31.78 28.95 -22.28
CA GLU A 136 -32.43 30.15 -21.72
C GLU A 136 -32.43 31.33 -22.72
N ASP A 137 -31.34 31.50 -23.46
CA ASP A 137 -31.21 32.53 -24.52
C ASP A 137 -32.08 32.22 -25.75
N GLN A 138 -32.31 30.94 -26.07
CA GLN A 138 -33.28 30.54 -27.10
C GLN A 138 -34.74 30.61 -26.63
N GLY A 139 -35.01 30.37 -25.34
CA GLY A 139 -36.35 30.43 -24.76
C GLY A 139 -36.92 31.86 -24.63
N THR A 140 -36.09 32.89 -24.69
CA THR A 140 -36.51 34.29 -24.60
C THR A 140 -36.86 34.94 -25.95
N VAL A 141 -36.68 34.25 -27.09
CA VAL A 141 -36.88 34.83 -28.43
C VAL A 141 -38.10 34.27 -29.19
N ARG A 142 -38.92 33.37 -28.62
CA ARG A 142 -40.11 32.90 -29.36
C ARG A 142 -41.31 32.57 -28.47
N VAL A 143 -42.05 33.62 -28.11
CA VAL A 143 -43.47 33.50 -27.76
C VAL A 143 -44.24 33.34 -29.08
N GLU A 144 -44.38 32.10 -29.53
CA GLU A 144 -45.47 31.70 -30.43
C GLU A 144 -46.25 30.60 -29.70
N ASP A 145 -47.53 30.85 -29.47
CA ASP A 145 -48.47 30.00 -28.72
C ASP A 145 -48.57 28.59 -29.33
N GLY A 146 -47.77 27.67 -28.80
CA GLY A 146 -47.96 26.23 -28.98
C GLY A 146 -48.92 25.67 -27.93
N PRO A 147 -49.71 24.63 -28.24
CA PRO A 147 -50.67 24.06 -27.30
C PRO A 147 -49.96 23.55 -26.02
N PRO A 148 -50.62 23.63 -24.85
CA PRO A 148 -49.98 23.36 -23.57
C PRO A 148 -49.43 21.93 -23.52
N SER A 149 -48.12 21.83 -23.29
CA SER A 149 -47.44 20.58 -22.96
C SER A 149 -48.04 20.01 -21.67
N TYR A 150 -48.47 18.75 -21.73
CA TYR A 150 -49.02 17.99 -20.59
C TYR A 150 -48.05 17.91 -19.39
N ASN A 151 -46.77 18.21 -19.59
CA ASN A 151 -45.77 18.25 -18.51
C ASN A 151 -45.85 19.52 -17.66
N ALA A 152 -46.49 20.60 -18.13
CA ALA A 152 -46.63 21.82 -17.34
C ALA A 152 -47.56 21.63 -16.13
N VAL A 153 -48.49 20.67 -16.20
CA VAL A 153 -49.49 20.38 -15.15
C VAL A 153 -48.89 19.63 -13.95
N PHE A 154 -47.75 18.96 -14.11
CA PHE A 154 -47.11 18.17 -13.04
C PHE A 154 -45.94 18.88 -12.35
N SER A 155 -45.64 20.12 -12.72
CA SER A 155 -44.54 20.91 -12.14
C SER A 155 -44.87 21.59 -10.80
N LEU A 156 -46.16 21.62 -10.43
CA LEU A 156 -46.60 22.00 -9.09
C LEU A 156 -46.87 20.71 -8.31
N VAL A 157 -46.20 20.61 -7.16
CA VAL A 157 -46.32 19.55 -6.14
C VAL A 157 -47.66 18.80 -6.25
N PRO A 158 -47.67 17.45 -6.42
CA PRO A 158 -48.92 16.74 -6.57
C PRO A 158 -49.81 17.02 -5.35
N PRO A 159 -51.11 17.30 -5.55
CA PRO A 159 -52.00 17.64 -4.45
C PRO A 159 -52.02 16.49 -3.44
N SER A 160 -52.00 16.82 -2.14
CA SER A 160 -52.07 15.80 -1.10
C SER A 160 -53.38 15.01 -1.26
N TYR A 161 -53.30 13.69 -1.06
CA TYR A 161 -54.42 12.74 -1.19
C TYR A 161 -55.70 13.18 -0.44
N GLU A 162 -55.55 13.95 0.63
CA GLU A 162 -56.63 14.55 1.42
C GLU A 162 -57.52 15.51 0.62
N SER A 163 -56.95 16.29 -0.30
CA SER A 163 -57.67 17.29 -1.10
C SER A 163 -58.55 16.69 -2.21
N VAL A 164 -58.21 15.49 -2.67
CA VAL A 164 -59.00 14.72 -3.66
C VAL A 164 -60.23 14.10 -3.01
N MET A 165 -60.10 13.61 -1.77
CA MET A 165 -61.20 13.00 -1.02
C MET A 165 -62.24 14.02 -0.54
N LEU A 166 -61.85 15.28 -0.35
CA LEU A 166 -62.75 16.37 0.06
C LEU A 166 -63.54 17.00 -1.10
N GLY A 167 -63.46 16.45 -2.32
CA GLY A 167 -64.32 16.83 -3.45
C GLY A 167 -64.15 18.27 -3.95
N LYS A 168 -63.01 18.91 -3.66
CA LYS A 168 -62.80 20.35 -3.89
C LYS A 168 -62.12 20.71 -5.22
N MET A 169 -62.16 19.81 -6.20
CA MET A 169 -61.72 20.08 -7.58
C MET A 169 -62.76 19.60 -8.59
N THR A 170 -63.38 20.54 -9.30
CA THR A 170 -64.21 20.29 -10.48
C THR A 170 -63.34 20.42 -11.74
N TYR A 171 -63.13 19.33 -12.45
CA TYR A 171 -62.52 19.37 -13.78
C TYR A 171 -63.59 19.79 -14.79
N SER A 172 -63.46 20.98 -15.37
CA SER A 172 -64.27 21.39 -16.53
C SER A 172 -63.55 20.98 -17.81
N ALA A 173 -63.98 19.88 -18.44
CA ALA A 173 -63.62 19.58 -19.81
C ALA A 173 -64.54 20.37 -20.75
N SER A 174 -64.00 21.33 -21.49
CA SER A 174 -64.75 22.05 -22.52
C SER A 174 -64.98 21.14 -23.73
N SER A 175 -66.22 20.71 -23.94
CA SER A 175 -66.66 20.06 -25.18
C SER A 175 -66.91 21.12 -26.25
N SER A 176 -66.19 21.04 -27.37
CA SER A 176 -66.56 21.78 -28.58
C SER A 176 -67.29 20.84 -29.54
N ALA A 177 -68.60 21.06 -29.70
CA ALA A 177 -69.47 20.41 -30.66
C ALA A 177 -69.99 21.44 -31.69
N SER A 178 -70.05 21.04 -32.97
CA SER A 178 -71.01 21.43 -34.04
C SER A 178 -70.33 21.29 -35.42
N SER A 179 -70.94 20.91 -36.55
CA SER A 179 -72.20 20.24 -36.90
C SER A 179 -72.20 19.97 -38.42
N SER A 180 -72.79 18.83 -38.84
CA SER A 180 -73.46 18.51 -40.12
C SER A 180 -72.77 18.73 -41.50
N VAL A 181 -72.74 17.68 -42.35
CA VAL A 181 -73.48 17.57 -43.63
C VAL A 181 -73.60 16.07 -44.01
N SER A 182 -74.80 15.67 -44.47
CA SER A 182 -75.20 14.31 -44.86
C SER A 182 -74.97 14.00 -46.35
N THR A 183 -74.93 12.68 -46.63
CA THR A 183 -75.33 11.96 -47.86
C THR A 183 -74.55 12.13 -49.17
N SER A 184 -73.96 11.02 -49.63
CA SER A 184 -74.30 10.32 -50.89
C SER A 184 -73.86 8.87 -50.78
#